data_AF-A0A7C3YCP8-F1
#
_entry.id   AF-A0A7C3YCP8-F1
#
_cell.length_a   1.000
_cell.length_b   1.000
_cell.length_c   1.000
_cell.angle_alpha   90.00
_cell.angle_beta   90.00
_cell.angle_gamma   90.00
#
_symmetry.space_group_name_H-M   'P 1'
#
loop_
_entity.id
_entity.type
_entity.pdbx_description
1 polymer ?
#
loop_
_entity_poly.entity_id
_entity_poly.type
_entity_poly.pdbx_seq_one_letter_code
_entity_poly.pdbx_strand_id
1 'polypeptide(L)'
;QGLPFCYPEVSATDKGVELRDAFGLDLVVGGALEPGAVVLNDVVLRGPERVLVVTGPNQGGKTSYARMVGQAHYLASLGLPVPARAARLFLCDQVLTHFERAEEVRSLRGKLEDDLLRLRDLLSRATPRSLFVLNEIFTSTSADDALALSREVMARLEALDALAVWVTFLDQVVSFSARAVSVVAQVDPGDPSVRTFRLVRQPADGLAHALSLARKHGLSDEQVRERLAR
;
A
#
# COMPACT_ATOMS: atom_id res chain seq x y z
N GLN A 1 -11.33 1.66 26.12
CA GLN A 1 -12.47 2.14 25.31
C GLN A 1 -11.89 3.05 24.24
N GLY A 2 -12.25 2.90 22.96
CA GLY A 2 -11.82 3.87 21.93
C GLY A 2 -11.76 3.32 20.50
N LEU A 3 -11.13 2.16 20.29
CA LEU A 3 -10.93 1.58 18.95
C LEU A 3 -11.58 0.20 18.81
N PRO A 4 -12.20 -0.11 17.65
CA PRO A 4 -13.00 -1.31 17.49
C PRO A 4 -12.15 -2.56 17.18
N PHE A 5 -12.51 -3.69 17.78
CA PHE A 5 -12.03 -5.01 17.39
C PHE A 5 -13.20 -5.92 17.08
N CYS A 6 -13.01 -6.83 16.13
CA CYS A 6 -13.99 -7.87 15.82
C CYS A 6 -13.30 -9.21 15.54
N TYR A 7 -14.01 -10.31 15.75
CA TYR A 7 -13.60 -11.58 15.16
C TYR A 7 -13.92 -11.56 13.67
N PRO A 8 -12.95 -11.83 12.78
CA PRO A 8 -13.20 -11.81 11.35
C PRO A 8 -14.00 -13.04 10.90
N GLU A 9 -14.87 -12.84 9.90
CA GLU A 9 -15.36 -13.94 9.07
C GLU A 9 -14.23 -14.40 8.15
N VAL A 10 -13.82 -15.66 8.25
CA VAL A 10 -12.67 -16.17 7.48
C VAL A 10 -13.12 -17.17 6.43
N SER A 11 -12.66 -17.01 5.19
CA SER A 11 -12.90 -17.95 4.10
C SER A 11 -11.62 -18.59 3.59
N ALA A 12 -11.65 -19.90 3.33
CA ALA A 12 -10.56 -20.63 2.69
C ALA A 12 -10.68 -20.67 1.15
N THR A 13 -11.80 -20.20 0.58
CA THR A 13 -12.11 -20.31 -0.85
C THR A 13 -12.43 -18.96 -1.50
N ASP A 14 -13.05 -18.05 -0.76
CA ASP A 14 -13.36 -16.71 -1.24
C ASP A 14 -12.25 -15.73 -0.86
N LYS A 15 -11.61 -15.16 -1.87
CA LYS A 15 -10.51 -14.20 -1.74
C LYS A 15 -10.96 -12.75 -1.50
N GLY A 16 -12.26 -12.53 -1.28
CA GLY A 16 -12.76 -11.24 -0.85
C GLY A 16 -12.10 -10.76 0.45
N VAL A 17 -11.79 -9.46 0.49
CA VAL A 17 -11.25 -8.78 1.67
C VAL A 17 -12.16 -7.61 1.95
N GLU A 18 -12.73 -7.56 3.15
CA GLU A 18 -13.47 -6.42 3.66
C GLU A 18 -13.01 -6.12 5.08
N LEU A 19 -12.46 -4.93 5.30
CA LEU A 19 -12.22 -4.39 6.64
C LEU A 19 -12.96 -3.06 6.72
N ARG A 20 -13.80 -2.88 7.74
CA ARG A 20 -14.50 -1.62 8.00
C ARG A 20 -13.94 -0.92 9.21
N ASP A 21 -13.70 0.39 9.09
CA ASP A 21 -13.17 1.22 10.16
C ASP A 21 -11.92 0.59 10.82
N ALA A 22 -10.98 0.12 10.00
CA ALA A 22 -9.78 -0.56 10.48
C ALA A 22 -8.65 0.40 10.82
N PHE A 23 -7.73 -0.04 11.68
CA PHE A 23 -6.54 0.72 12.05
C PHE A 23 -5.30 -0.16 12.22
N GLY A 24 -4.12 0.42 12.03
CA GLY A 24 -2.85 -0.25 12.29
C GLY A 24 -2.55 -0.32 13.79
N LEU A 25 -2.26 -1.51 14.30
CA LEU A 25 -1.92 -1.70 15.72
C LEU A 25 -0.62 -0.95 16.09
N ASP A 26 0.32 -0.84 15.15
CA ASP A 26 1.58 -0.12 15.34
C ASP A 26 1.39 1.39 15.58
N LEU A 27 0.20 1.92 15.28
CA LEU A 27 -0.13 3.32 15.57
C LEU A 27 -0.51 3.57 17.04
N VAL A 28 -0.87 2.53 17.79
CA VAL A 28 -1.32 2.66 19.19
C VAL A 28 -0.44 1.91 20.17
N VAL A 29 0.12 0.78 19.74
CA VAL A 29 1.03 -0.02 20.56
C VAL A 29 2.29 0.80 20.84
N GLY A 30 2.64 0.93 22.12
CA GLY A 30 3.79 1.74 22.56
C GLY A 30 3.51 3.23 22.71
N GLY A 31 2.25 3.67 22.60
CA GLY A 31 1.86 5.07 22.81
C GLY A 31 2.23 6.00 21.66
N ALA A 32 2.38 5.47 20.44
CA ALA A 32 2.73 6.28 19.26
C ALA A 32 1.64 7.33 18.96
N LEU A 33 0.37 6.98 19.08
CA LEU A 33 -0.78 7.88 19.01
C LEU A 33 -1.81 7.51 20.07
N GLU A 34 -2.51 8.54 20.55
CA GLU A 34 -3.71 8.36 21.35
C GLU A 34 -4.84 7.76 20.49
N PRO A 35 -5.69 6.88 21.05
CA PRO A 35 -6.76 6.21 20.29
C PRO A 35 -7.66 7.15 19.48
N GLY A 36 -7.95 8.35 20.00
CA GLY A 36 -8.79 9.34 19.33
C GLY A 36 -8.12 10.07 18.15
N ALA A 37 -6.80 9.96 18.01
CA ALA A 37 -6.04 10.56 16.91
C ALA A 37 -5.86 9.61 15.71
N VAL A 38 -6.25 8.33 15.85
CA VAL A 38 -6.10 7.32 14.81
C VAL A 38 -7.22 7.44 13.78
N VAL A 39 -6.85 7.68 12.53
CA VAL A 39 -7.81 7.69 11.41
C VAL A 39 -8.09 6.26 10.96
N LEU A 40 -9.37 5.88 11.01
CA LEU A 40 -9.85 4.58 10.59
C LEU A 40 -10.04 4.53 9.07
N ASN A 41 -9.74 3.38 8.46
CA ASN A 41 -9.77 3.20 7.02
C ASN A 41 -10.48 1.90 6.64
N ASP A 42 -11.19 1.93 5.51
CA ASP A 42 -11.81 0.74 4.93
C ASP A 42 -10.85 0.06 3.95
N VAL A 43 -10.98 -1.26 3.82
CA VAL A 43 -10.23 -2.08 2.86
C VAL A 43 -11.23 -2.97 2.12
N VAL A 44 -11.21 -2.93 0.79
CA VAL A 44 -12.17 -3.69 -0.02
C VAL A 44 -11.50 -4.28 -1.26
N LEU A 45 -11.50 -5.62 -1.36
CA LEU A 45 -11.29 -6.40 -2.58
C LEU A 45 -12.50 -7.31 -2.79
N ARG A 46 -13.13 -7.26 -3.97
CA ARG A 46 -14.34 -8.02 -4.30
C ARG A 46 -14.18 -8.83 -5.58
N GLY A 47 -14.81 -10.00 -5.62
CA GLY A 47 -14.87 -10.83 -6.83
C GLY A 47 -13.48 -11.17 -7.39
N PRO A 48 -13.15 -10.72 -8.62
CA PRO A 48 -11.86 -11.02 -9.24
C PRO A 48 -10.71 -10.15 -8.72
N GLU A 49 -10.97 -9.11 -7.92
CA GLU A 49 -9.94 -8.19 -7.43
C GLU A 49 -8.93 -8.94 -6.54
N ARG A 50 -7.65 -8.62 -6.70
CA ARG A 50 -6.54 -9.24 -5.96
C ARG A 50 -5.54 -8.25 -5.40
N VAL A 51 -5.40 -7.09 -6.05
CA VAL A 51 -4.31 -6.14 -5.74
C VAL A 51 -4.86 -4.77 -5.40
N LEU A 52 -4.52 -4.26 -4.21
CA LEU A 52 -4.69 -2.87 -3.83
C LEU A 52 -3.43 -2.10 -4.22
N VAL A 53 -3.50 -1.20 -5.20
CA VAL A 53 -2.40 -0.29 -5.53
C VAL A 53 -2.63 1.02 -4.76
N VAL A 54 -1.76 1.28 -3.79
CA VAL A 54 -1.88 2.38 -2.84
C VAL A 54 -0.94 3.52 -3.22
N THR A 55 -1.50 4.66 -3.58
CA THR A 55 -0.76 5.85 -4.05
C THR A 55 -1.15 7.10 -3.27
N GLY A 56 -0.59 8.25 -3.65
CA GLY A 56 -0.84 9.54 -3.02
C GLY A 56 0.40 10.14 -2.34
N PRO A 57 0.27 11.32 -1.72
CA PRO A 57 1.40 12.10 -1.24
C PRO A 57 2.20 11.39 -0.14
N ASN A 58 3.44 11.83 0.01
CA ASN A 58 4.30 11.39 1.10
C ASN A 58 3.68 11.70 2.45
N GLN A 59 3.94 10.80 3.41
CA GLN A 59 3.43 10.88 4.78
C GLN A 59 1.89 10.88 4.87
N GLY A 60 1.18 10.43 3.83
CA GLY A 60 -0.28 10.30 3.82
C GLY A 60 -0.83 9.03 4.47
N GLY A 61 -0.02 8.26 5.21
CA GLY A 61 -0.47 7.02 5.88
C GLY A 61 -0.44 5.75 5.03
N LYS A 62 0.11 5.79 3.79
CA LYS A 62 0.14 4.64 2.87
C LYS A 62 0.80 3.38 3.46
N THR A 63 1.98 3.53 4.05
CA THR A 63 2.72 2.42 4.68
C THR A 63 1.97 1.87 5.89
N SER A 64 1.35 2.73 6.71
CA SER A 64 0.52 2.31 7.85
C SER A 64 -0.72 1.54 7.39
N TYR A 65 -1.36 1.96 6.30
CA TYR A 65 -2.47 1.24 5.69
C TYR A 65 -2.04 -0.15 5.19
N ALA A 66 -0.90 -0.25 4.50
CA ALA A 66 -0.39 -1.54 4.03
C ALA A 66 -0.03 -2.49 5.19
N ARG A 67 0.58 -1.96 6.26
CA ARG A 67 0.85 -2.71 7.49
C ARG A 67 -0.42 -3.16 8.18
N MET A 68 -1.44 -2.30 8.28
CA MET A 68 -2.74 -2.63 8.84
C MET A 68 -3.37 -3.82 8.14
N VAL A 69 -3.36 -3.87 6.79
CA VAL A 69 -3.90 -5.02 6.05
C VAL A 69 -3.13 -6.31 6.38
N GLY A 70 -1.80 -6.24 6.41
CA GLY A 70 -0.95 -7.38 6.78
C GLY A 70 -1.17 -7.85 8.22
N GLN A 71 -1.26 -6.92 9.17
CA GLN A 71 -1.55 -7.20 10.59
C GLN A 71 -2.92 -7.87 10.76
N ALA A 72 -3.96 -7.37 10.08
CA ALA A 72 -5.29 -7.96 10.15
C ALA A 72 -5.30 -9.42 9.68
N HIS A 73 -4.64 -9.72 8.55
CA HIS A 73 -4.53 -11.10 8.06
C HIS A 73 -3.69 -11.99 8.97
N TYR A 74 -2.60 -11.46 9.54
CA TYR A 74 -1.76 -12.20 10.47
C TYR A 74 -2.51 -12.54 11.77
N LEU A 75 -3.27 -11.60 12.33
CA LEU A 75 -4.09 -11.86 13.52
C LEU A 75 -5.20 -12.87 13.23
N ALA A 76 -5.85 -12.76 12.06
CA ALA A 76 -6.89 -13.70 11.64
C ALA A 76 -6.35 -15.13 11.50
N SER A 77 -5.12 -15.32 10.98
CA SER A 77 -4.52 -16.65 10.86
C SER A 77 -4.16 -17.28 12.20
N LEU A 78 -4.02 -16.47 13.26
CA LEU A 78 -3.85 -16.90 14.64
C LEU A 78 -5.19 -17.13 15.38
N GLY A 79 -6.33 -16.86 14.73
CA GLY A 79 -7.65 -16.95 15.36
C GLY A 79 -7.95 -15.80 16.34
N LEU A 80 -7.27 -14.66 16.19
CA LEU A 80 -7.41 -13.50 17.08
C LEU A 80 -8.40 -12.46 16.51
N PRO A 81 -8.99 -11.62 17.38
CA PRO A 81 -9.69 -10.42 16.94
C PRO A 81 -8.78 -9.50 16.12
N VAL A 82 -9.32 -8.88 15.08
CA VAL A 82 -8.62 -7.94 14.21
C VAL A 82 -9.01 -6.48 14.53
N PRO A 83 -8.10 -5.50 14.30
CA PRO A 83 -8.33 -4.09 14.62
C PRO A 83 -9.26 -3.41 13.59
N ALA A 84 -10.52 -3.81 13.60
CA ALA A 84 -11.58 -3.30 12.72
C ALA A 84 -12.95 -3.42 13.39
N ARG A 85 -13.93 -2.62 12.93
CA ARG A 85 -15.33 -2.74 13.35
C ARG A 85 -16.00 -3.99 12.81
N ALA A 86 -15.70 -4.34 11.56
CA ALA A 86 -16.15 -5.57 10.92
C ALA A 86 -15.08 -6.05 9.95
N ALA A 87 -14.95 -7.37 9.79
CA ALA A 87 -13.93 -7.96 8.95
C ALA A 87 -14.40 -9.25 8.27
N ARG A 88 -14.14 -9.36 6.97
CA ARG A 88 -14.19 -10.60 6.19
C ARG A 88 -12.85 -10.76 5.49
N LEU A 89 -12.16 -11.86 5.74
CA LEU A 89 -10.80 -12.08 5.28
C LEU A 89 -10.65 -13.45 4.63
N PHE A 90 -9.79 -13.51 3.63
CA PHE A 90 -9.30 -14.76 3.11
C PHE A 90 -8.24 -15.35 4.05
N LEU A 91 -8.28 -16.67 4.28
CA LEU A 91 -7.31 -17.38 5.10
C LEU A 91 -6.00 -17.54 4.34
N CYS A 92 -5.06 -16.61 4.55
CA CYS A 92 -3.73 -16.72 3.98
C CYS A 92 -2.86 -17.72 4.75
N ASP A 93 -1.96 -18.41 4.04
CA ASP A 93 -0.95 -19.28 4.66
C ASP A 93 0.32 -18.53 5.08
N GLN A 94 0.58 -17.38 4.46
CA GLN A 94 1.71 -16.52 4.79
C GLN A 94 1.47 -15.08 4.38
N VAL A 95 2.08 -14.16 5.14
CA VAL A 95 2.19 -12.74 4.80
C VAL A 95 3.63 -12.47 4.37
N LEU A 96 3.81 -12.20 3.08
CA LEU A 96 5.10 -11.94 2.44
C LEU A 96 5.31 -10.44 2.30
N THR A 97 6.37 -9.91 2.90
CA THR A 97 6.59 -8.47 2.97
C THR A 97 7.84 -8.02 2.23
N HIS A 98 7.73 -6.96 1.45
CA HIS A 98 8.88 -6.24 0.90
C HIS A 98 8.72 -4.75 1.19
N PHE A 99 9.46 -4.25 2.17
CA PHE A 99 9.53 -2.83 2.49
C PHE A 99 10.85 -2.24 2.00
N GLU A 100 10.84 -0.98 1.58
CA GLU A 100 12.06 -0.22 1.32
C GLU A 100 13.03 -0.37 2.50
N ARG A 101 14.29 -0.65 2.19
CA ARG A 101 15.40 -0.67 3.14
C ARG A 101 16.43 0.36 2.74
N ALA A 102 17.10 0.92 3.76
CA ALA A 102 18.29 1.71 3.56
C ALA A 102 19.38 0.83 2.92
N GLU A 103 20.24 1.45 2.11
CA GLU A 103 21.35 0.76 1.46
C GLU A 103 22.37 0.30 2.50
N GLU A 104 22.75 -0.97 2.45
CA GLU A 104 23.78 -1.50 3.33
C GLU A 104 25.15 -1.18 2.71
N VAL A 105 25.89 -0.23 3.30
CA VAL A 105 27.22 0.22 2.84
C VAL A 105 28.25 -0.92 2.71
N ARG A 106 27.98 -2.08 3.34
CA ARG A 106 28.85 -3.26 3.30
C ARG A 106 28.45 -4.27 2.22
N SER A 107 27.32 -4.09 1.53
CA SER A 107 26.92 -4.91 0.40
C SER A 107 27.79 -4.59 -0.81
N LEU A 108 28.28 -5.62 -1.50
CA LEU A 108 28.98 -5.48 -2.78
C LEU A 108 27.99 -5.33 -3.97
N ARG A 109 26.68 -5.33 -3.69
CA ARG A 109 25.60 -5.26 -4.68
C ARG A 109 24.93 -3.89 -4.62
N GLY A 110 24.36 -3.46 -5.75
CA GLY A 110 23.54 -2.25 -5.79
C GLY A 110 22.16 -2.47 -5.19
N LYS A 111 21.53 -1.41 -4.65
CA LYS A 111 20.18 -1.46 -4.05
C LYS A 111 19.13 -2.17 -4.94
N LEU A 112 19.16 -1.94 -6.25
CA LEU A 112 18.22 -2.59 -7.19
C LEU A 112 18.42 -4.10 -7.25
N GLU A 113 19.67 -4.58 -7.28
CA GLU A 113 19.97 -6.01 -7.31
C GLU A 113 19.49 -6.69 -6.02
N ASP A 114 19.74 -6.06 -4.87
CA ASP A 114 19.28 -6.58 -3.58
C ASP A 114 17.75 -6.62 -3.48
N ASP A 115 17.06 -5.59 -3.97
CA ASP A 115 15.59 -5.58 -4.06
C ASP A 115 15.07 -6.73 -4.93
N LEU A 116 15.67 -6.94 -6.11
CA LEU A 116 15.29 -8.02 -7.03
C LEU A 116 15.52 -9.41 -6.42
N LEU A 117 16.64 -9.62 -5.72
CA LEU A 117 16.95 -10.89 -5.08
C LEU A 117 15.99 -11.22 -3.94
N ARG A 118 15.61 -10.22 -3.13
CA ARG A 118 14.60 -10.39 -2.09
C ARG A 118 13.23 -10.68 -2.69
N LEU A 119 12.84 -9.96 -3.73
CA LEU A 119 11.56 -10.19 -4.38
C LEU A 119 11.48 -11.58 -5.01
N ARG A 120 12.58 -12.05 -5.62
CA ARG A 120 12.71 -13.43 -6.12
C ARG A 120 12.51 -14.46 -5.02
N ASP A 121 13.10 -14.24 -3.83
CA ASP A 121 12.94 -15.14 -2.69
C ASP A 121 11.50 -15.16 -2.13
N LEU A 122 10.82 -14.02 -2.13
CA LEU A 122 9.40 -13.97 -1.75
C LEU A 122 8.55 -14.73 -2.76
N LEU A 123 8.76 -14.48 -4.06
CA LEU A 123 8.01 -15.13 -5.14
C LEU A 123 8.26 -16.64 -5.21
N SER A 124 9.46 -17.12 -4.89
CA SER A 124 9.78 -18.56 -4.93
C SER A 124 9.07 -19.38 -3.85
N ARG A 125 8.71 -18.74 -2.73
CA ARG A 125 7.97 -19.38 -1.62
C ARG A 125 6.48 -19.11 -1.66
N ALA A 126 6.02 -18.23 -2.54
CA ALA A 126 4.64 -17.81 -2.62
C ALA A 126 3.72 -18.94 -3.10
N THR A 127 2.51 -18.94 -2.55
CA THR A 127 1.43 -19.86 -2.93
C THR A 127 0.24 -19.03 -3.41
N PRO A 128 -0.77 -19.66 -4.03
CA PRO A 128 -2.02 -18.98 -4.31
C PRO A 128 -2.77 -18.46 -3.09
N ARG A 129 -2.36 -18.83 -1.87
CA ARG A 129 -2.98 -18.35 -0.63
C ARG A 129 -2.14 -17.29 0.08
N SER A 130 -1.04 -16.84 -0.52
CA SER A 130 -0.17 -15.83 0.08
C SER A 130 -0.77 -14.42 -0.03
N LEU A 131 -0.54 -13.61 1.00
CA LEU A 131 -0.76 -12.16 0.97
C LEU A 131 0.59 -11.47 0.81
N PHE A 132 0.72 -10.60 -0.19
CA PHE A 132 1.88 -9.73 -0.35
C PHE A 132 1.62 -8.34 0.23
N VAL A 133 2.61 -7.80 0.94
CA VAL A 133 2.65 -6.40 1.37
C VAL A 133 3.92 -5.79 0.81
N LEU A 134 3.77 -5.09 -0.31
CA LEU A 134 4.85 -4.46 -1.06
C LEU A 134 4.82 -2.97 -0.80
N ASN A 135 5.91 -2.39 -0.31
CA ASN A 135 5.98 -0.97 0.00
C ASN A 135 7.22 -0.34 -0.61
N GLU A 136 6.99 0.51 -1.62
CA GLU A 136 7.99 1.34 -2.28
C GLU A 136 9.15 0.49 -2.83
N ILE A 137 8.80 -0.51 -3.65
CA ILE A 137 9.78 -1.32 -4.38
C ILE A 137 10.26 -0.58 -5.64
N PHE A 138 11.51 -0.80 -6.04
CA PHE A 138 12.13 -0.21 -7.24
C PHE A 138 12.30 1.33 -7.19
N THR A 139 12.45 1.92 -6.01
CA THR A 139 12.71 3.37 -5.86
C THR A 139 14.11 3.80 -6.28
N SER A 140 15.02 2.85 -6.50
CA SER A 140 16.43 3.09 -6.83
C SER A 140 16.75 3.05 -8.33
N THR A 141 15.73 3.01 -9.20
CA THR A 141 15.90 2.94 -10.65
C THR A 141 15.07 4.01 -11.37
N SER A 142 15.21 4.10 -12.70
CA SER A 142 14.40 5.01 -13.51
C SER A 142 12.91 4.65 -13.43
N ALA A 143 12.03 5.64 -13.65
CA ALA A 143 10.59 5.39 -13.63
C ALA A 143 10.18 4.33 -14.68
N ASP A 144 10.77 4.37 -15.88
CA ASP A 144 10.49 3.42 -16.96
C ASP A 144 10.93 2.00 -16.58
N ASP A 145 12.12 1.85 -16.00
CA ASP A 145 12.59 0.54 -15.51
C ASP A 145 11.73 0.03 -14.37
N ALA A 146 11.34 0.89 -13.44
CA ALA A 146 10.48 0.53 -12.32
C ALA A 146 9.09 0.09 -12.81
N LEU A 147 8.53 0.73 -13.84
CA LEU A 147 7.27 0.32 -14.47
C LEU A 147 7.41 -1.02 -15.19
N ALA A 148 8.50 -1.23 -15.94
CA ALA A 148 8.76 -2.49 -16.63
C ALA A 148 8.87 -3.66 -15.64
N LEU A 149 9.66 -3.50 -14.57
CA LEU A 149 9.78 -4.49 -13.51
C LEU A 149 8.46 -4.71 -12.77
N SER A 150 7.71 -3.63 -12.50
CA SER A 150 6.42 -3.73 -11.82
C SER A 150 5.39 -4.53 -12.62
N ARG A 151 5.43 -4.44 -13.96
CA ARG A 151 4.58 -5.24 -14.85
C ARG A 151 4.86 -6.73 -14.70
N GLU A 152 6.12 -7.13 -14.65
CA GLU A 152 6.51 -8.53 -14.44
C GLU A 152 6.04 -9.05 -13.08
N VAL A 153 6.20 -8.25 -12.02
CA VAL A 153 5.74 -8.63 -10.68
C VAL A 153 4.22 -8.77 -10.64
N MET A 154 3.48 -7.82 -11.23
CA MET A 154 2.03 -7.91 -11.34
C MET A 154 1.58 -9.18 -12.06
N ALA A 155 2.22 -9.52 -13.19
CA ALA A 155 1.92 -10.73 -13.94
C ALA A 155 2.15 -12.01 -13.10
N ARG A 156 3.19 -12.02 -12.26
CA ARG A 156 3.45 -13.14 -11.34
C ARG A 156 2.41 -13.24 -10.23
N LEU A 157 2.01 -12.12 -9.64
CA LEU A 157 0.94 -12.08 -8.63
C LEU A 157 -0.39 -12.58 -9.23
N GLU A 158 -0.72 -12.16 -10.46
CA GLU A 158 -1.93 -12.58 -11.16
C GLU A 158 -1.90 -14.07 -11.52
N ALA A 159 -0.77 -14.58 -12.02
CA ALA A 159 -0.60 -16.00 -12.33
C ALA A 159 -0.72 -16.89 -11.08
N LEU A 160 -0.28 -16.41 -9.92
CA LEU A 160 -0.47 -17.09 -8.63
C LEU A 160 -1.89 -16.95 -8.09
N ASP A 161 -2.69 -16.02 -8.61
CA ASP A 161 -3.94 -15.55 -8.01
C ASP A 161 -3.75 -15.02 -6.58
N ALA A 162 -2.57 -14.50 -6.23
CA ALA A 162 -2.22 -14.08 -4.88
C ALA A 162 -2.85 -12.71 -4.52
N LEU A 163 -3.13 -12.50 -3.24
CA LEU A 163 -3.56 -11.19 -2.74
C LEU A 163 -2.36 -10.26 -2.56
N ALA A 164 -2.53 -8.96 -2.81
CA ALA A 164 -1.47 -7.99 -2.57
C ALA A 164 -1.98 -6.62 -2.15
N VAL A 165 -1.21 -5.95 -1.29
CA VAL A 165 -1.24 -4.50 -1.09
C VAL A 165 0.09 -3.94 -1.52
N TRP A 166 0.06 -3.02 -2.49
CA TRP A 166 1.24 -2.47 -3.12
C TRP A 166 1.26 -0.96 -3.00
N VAL A 167 2.07 -0.43 -2.09
CA VAL A 167 2.34 1.01 -1.97
C VAL A 167 3.40 1.42 -2.98
N THR A 168 3.07 2.40 -3.82
CA THR A 168 3.99 2.91 -4.85
C THR A 168 3.70 4.39 -5.18
N PHE A 169 4.68 5.05 -5.77
CA PHE A 169 4.51 6.37 -6.40
C PHE A 169 3.99 6.28 -7.83
N LEU A 170 4.05 5.09 -8.42
CA LEU A 170 3.69 4.82 -9.80
C LEU A 170 2.24 4.35 -9.86
N ASP A 171 1.32 5.29 -10.05
CA ASP A 171 -0.11 4.98 -10.15
C ASP A 171 -0.48 4.12 -11.36
N GLN A 172 0.29 4.24 -12.44
CA GLN A 172 0.18 3.42 -13.65
C GLN A 172 0.22 1.91 -13.37
N VAL A 173 0.82 1.46 -12.26
CA VAL A 173 0.86 0.04 -11.86
C VAL A 173 -0.54 -0.57 -11.75
N VAL A 174 -1.56 0.23 -11.38
CA VAL A 174 -2.95 -0.28 -11.33
C VAL A 174 -3.45 -0.73 -12.70
N SER A 175 -2.97 -0.13 -13.79
CA SER A 175 -3.41 -0.46 -15.15
C SER A 175 -2.86 -1.80 -15.65
N PHE A 176 -1.90 -2.40 -14.94
CA PHE A 176 -1.23 -3.63 -15.38
C PHE A 176 -2.08 -4.88 -15.19
N SER A 177 -3.14 -4.82 -14.38
CA SER A 177 -4.09 -5.92 -14.21
C SER A 177 -5.51 -5.40 -14.02
N ALA A 178 -6.49 -6.03 -14.68
CA ALA A 178 -7.90 -5.75 -14.44
C ALA A 178 -8.36 -6.17 -13.03
N ARG A 179 -7.52 -6.92 -12.30
CA ARG A 179 -7.74 -7.35 -10.91
C ARG A 179 -7.11 -6.40 -9.89
N ALA A 180 -6.46 -5.32 -10.35
CA ALA A 180 -5.91 -4.29 -9.48
C ALA A 180 -6.89 -3.13 -9.32
N VAL A 181 -6.96 -2.57 -8.12
CA VAL A 181 -7.77 -1.40 -7.81
C VAL A 181 -6.92 -0.32 -7.14
N SER A 182 -7.22 0.93 -7.45
CA SER A 182 -6.47 2.07 -6.90
C SER A 182 -7.10 2.57 -5.61
N VAL A 183 -6.23 2.84 -4.63
CA VAL A 183 -6.55 3.45 -3.35
C VAL A 183 -5.59 4.62 -3.14
N VAL A 184 -6.12 5.81 -2.89
CA VAL A 184 -5.33 7.05 -2.85
C VAL A 184 -5.44 7.70 -1.50
N ALA A 185 -4.28 8.02 -0.90
CA ALA A 185 -4.19 8.82 0.31
C ALA A 185 -4.64 10.26 0.05
N GLN A 186 -5.62 10.71 0.82
CA GLN A 186 -6.29 11.99 0.63
C GLN A 186 -5.58 13.14 1.37
N VAL A 187 -5.70 14.33 0.81
CA VAL A 187 -5.28 15.60 1.41
C VAL A 187 -6.51 16.45 1.72
N ASP A 188 -6.35 17.46 2.57
CA ASP A 188 -7.43 18.39 2.82
C ASP A 188 -7.75 19.19 1.53
N PRO A 189 -9.02 19.28 1.10
CA PRO A 189 -9.38 20.02 -0.11
C PRO A 189 -9.11 21.53 -0.03
N GLY A 190 -9.16 22.12 1.17
CA GLY A 190 -8.86 23.51 1.44
C GLY A 190 -7.38 23.79 1.64
N ASP A 191 -6.59 22.79 2.05
CA ASP A 191 -5.14 22.86 2.15
C ASP A 191 -4.45 21.52 1.78
N PRO A 192 -3.97 21.37 0.53
CA PRO A 192 -3.28 20.17 0.07
C PRO A 192 -1.97 19.84 0.82
N SER A 193 -1.46 20.73 1.67
CA SER A 193 -0.31 20.44 2.55
C SER A 193 -0.72 19.58 3.75
N VAL A 194 -1.99 19.62 4.17
CA VAL A 194 -2.53 18.86 5.28
C VAL A 194 -2.84 17.43 4.84
N ARG A 195 -2.38 16.45 5.63
CA ARG A 195 -2.62 15.02 5.41
C ARG A 195 -3.83 14.59 6.22
N THR A 196 -4.84 14.03 5.55
CA THR A 196 -6.05 13.53 6.23
C THR A 196 -5.87 12.12 6.81
N PHE A 197 -4.83 11.41 6.36
CA PHE A 197 -4.59 9.98 6.63
C PHE A 197 -5.75 9.05 6.26
N ARG A 198 -6.71 9.55 5.48
CA ARG A 198 -7.79 8.76 4.89
C ARG A 198 -7.36 8.25 3.53
N LEU A 199 -7.53 6.97 3.29
CA LEU A 199 -7.25 6.30 2.04
C LEU A 199 -8.58 5.91 1.39
N VAL A 200 -8.79 6.35 0.16
CA VAL A 200 -10.07 6.21 -0.54
C VAL A 200 -9.85 5.47 -1.84
N ARG A 201 -10.70 4.46 -2.10
CA ARG A 201 -10.77 3.81 -3.40
C ARG A 201 -11.28 4.81 -4.43
N GLN A 202 -10.46 5.11 -5.42
CA GLN A 202 -10.79 6.01 -6.53
C GLN A 202 -9.98 5.61 -7.77
N PRO A 203 -10.39 5.99 -8.99
CA PRO A 203 -9.56 5.81 -10.16
C PRO A 203 -8.19 6.47 -9.98
N ALA A 204 -7.13 5.84 -10.49
CA ALA A 204 -5.86 6.53 -10.64
C ALA A 204 -6.04 7.66 -11.65
N ASP A 205 -5.76 8.90 -11.24
CA ASP A 205 -6.02 10.09 -12.05
C ASP A 205 -4.80 10.58 -12.83
N GLY A 206 -3.60 9.99 -12.65
CA GLY A 206 -2.36 10.36 -13.36
C GLY A 206 -1.79 11.74 -13.00
N LEU A 207 -2.67 12.67 -12.62
CA LEU A 207 -2.43 14.08 -12.42
C LEU A 207 -1.86 14.37 -11.03
N ALA A 208 -2.26 13.61 -10.01
CA ALA A 208 -1.82 13.84 -8.64
C ALA A 208 -0.30 13.71 -8.48
N HIS A 209 0.34 12.77 -9.19
CA HIS A 209 1.79 12.56 -9.13
C HIS A 209 2.57 13.72 -9.78
N ALA A 210 2.22 14.08 -11.02
CA ALA A 210 2.89 15.14 -11.76
C ALA A 210 2.75 16.50 -11.05
N LEU A 211 1.56 16.82 -10.54
CA LEU A 211 1.31 18.06 -9.81
C LEU A 211 2.02 18.09 -8.45
N SER A 212 2.07 16.96 -7.72
CA SER A 212 2.79 16.88 -6.46
C SER A 212 4.30 17.01 -6.66
N LEU A 213 4.86 16.43 -7.73
CA LEU A 213 6.28 16.53 -8.06
C LEU A 213 6.62 17.96 -8.50
N ALA A 214 5.80 18.57 -9.36
CA ALA A 214 5.96 19.96 -9.78
C ALA A 214 5.97 20.91 -8.58
N ARG A 215 5.02 20.79 -7.64
CA ARG A 215 4.98 21.60 -6.41
C ARG A 215 6.24 21.42 -5.55
N LYS A 216 6.73 20.19 -5.37
CA LYS A 216 7.94 19.90 -4.57
C LYS A 216 9.18 20.60 -5.13
N HIS A 217 9.26 20.77 -6.45
CA HIS A 217 10.38 21.43 -7.12
C HIS A 217 10.15 22.91 -7.42
N GLY A 218 9.06 23.51 -6.93
CA GLY A 218 8.76 24.92 -7.18
C GLY A 218 8.33 25.20 -8.63
N LEU A 219 7.80 24.18 -9.33
CA LEU A 219 7.41 24.19 -10.75
C LEU A 219 5.90 24.12 -10.94
N SER A 220 5.11 24.43 -9.91
CA SER A 220 3.66 24.62 -10.12
C SER A 220 3.39 25.91 -10.90
N ASP A 221 2.28 25.95 -11.65
CA ASP A 221 1.89 27.13 -12.43
C ASP A 221 1.86 28.44 -11.63
N GLU A 222 1.56 28.35 -10.33
CA GLU A 222 1.59 29.49 -9.40
C GLU A 222 3.03 29.93 -9.10
N GLN A 223 3.90 28.99 -8.71
CA GLN A 223 5.30 29.27 -8.37
C GLN A 223 6.14 29.69 -9.59
N VAL A 224 5.83 29.14 -10.78
CA VAL A 224 6.45 29.57 -12.04
C VAL A 224 6.02 30.99 -12.39
N ARG A 225 4.73 31.33 -12.21
CA ARG A 225 4.24 32.70 -12.41
C ARG A 225 4.86 33.70 -11.43
N GLU A 226 5.01 33.35 -10.16
CA GLU A 226 5.69 34.21 -9.17
C GLU A 226 7.17 34.46 -9.52
N ARG A 227 7.86 33.48 -10.12
CA ARG A 227 9.25 33.62 -10.56
C ARG A 227 9.40 34.45 -11.83
N LEU A 228 8.43 34.39 -12.75
CA LEU A 228 8.42 35.18 -13.98
C LEU A 228 7.95 36.62 -13.74
N ALA A 229 7.31 36.91 -12.61
CA ALA A 229 6.87 38.24 -12.21
C ALA A 229 7.93 39.04 -11.41
N ARG A 230 9.14 38.50 -11.23
CA ARG A 230 10.31 39.18 -10.64
C ARG A 230 11.33 39.51 -11.72
#